data_AF-E4ZCI8-F1
#
_entry.id   AF-E4ZCI8-F1
#
_cell.length_a   1.000
_cell.length_b   1.000
_cell.length_c   1.000
_cell.angle_alpha   90.00
_cell.angle_beta   90.00
_cell.angle_gamma   90.00
#
_symmetry.space_group_name_H-M   'P 1'
#
loop_
_entity.id
_entity.type
_entity.pdbx_description
1 polymer ?
#
loop_
_entity_poly.entity_id
_entity_poly.type
_entity_poly.pdbx_seq_one_letter_code
_entity_poly.pdbx_strand_id
1 'polypeptide(L)'
;MFFEEHQRFVKFSAAQFEKSMEKSQKTAQRNERLEAHISSERKSDYAPDYHCSTLTTSPTGELQYNLLSYLSLAFPIGWLKDETRRAEFEEWVDYLCAQFDVLHGYAGLECILPYGCEEWEPHEYQVATHYYNVMPNCNAYAGLRDYKDAAKSIAWYTILSKSLFMRIEPQVLHLQSQIDLEFARQKQQQR
;
A
#
# COMPACT_ATOMS: atom_id res chain seq x y z
N MET A 1 -3.20 -7.52 18.04
CA MET A 1 -3.40 -8.19 16.75
C MET A 1 -4.89 -8.44 16.62
N PHE A 2 -5.44 -8.07 15.48
CA PHE A 2 -6.86 -7.99 15.16
C PHE A 2 -7.11 -8.67 13.82
N PHE A 3 -8.30 -9.22 13.70
CA PHE A 3 -8.92 -9.66 12.47
C PHE A 3 -10.33 -9.09 12.57
N GLU A 4 -10.69 -8.13 11.73
CA GLU A 4 -12.03 -7.52 11.82
C GLU A 4 -13.00 -8.20 10.87
N GLU A 5 -13.71 -9.19 11.42
CA GLU A 5 -15.17 -9.20 11.38
C GLU A 5 -15.62 -9.53 12.82
N HIS A 6 -16.02 -8.49 13.58
CA HIS A 6 -16.77 -8.58 14.84
C HIS A 6 -16.09 -9.12 16.12
N GLN A 7 -14.76 -9.03 16.31
CA GLN A 7 -14.11 -9.53 17.54
C GLN A 7 -13.53 -8.45 18.47
N ARG A 8 -13.63 -8.73 19.78
CA ARG A 8 -13.10 -7.92 20.89
C ARG A 8 -11.60 -7.69 20.74
N PHE A 9 -11.11 -6.56 21.22
CA PHE A 9 -9.69 -6.29 21.37
C PHE A 9 -9.00 -7.39 22.22
N VAL A 10 -8.05 -8.12 21.64
CA VAL A 10 -7.27 -9.15 22.36
C VAL A 10 -5.78 -8.87 22.25
N LYS A 11 -5.10 -8.90 23.40
CA LYS A 11 -3.63 -8.97 23.44
C LYS A 11 -3.23 -10.39 23.05
N PHE A 12 -2.56 -10.55 21.92
CA PHE A 12 -2.15 -11.86 21.42
C PHE A 12 -0.98 -12.42 22.21
N SER A 13 -1.07 -13.68 22.61
CA SER A 13 0.07 -14.53 22.93
C SER A 13 0.61 -15.22 21.68
N ALA A 14 1.83 -15.76 21.75
CA ALA A 14 2.43 -16.53 20.64
C ALA A 14 1.50 -17.67 20.15
N ALA A 15 0.92 -18.44 21.08
CA ALA A 15 -0.01 -19.51 20.75
C ALA A 15 -1.30 -19.03 20.06
N GLN A 16 -1.80 -17.84 20.43
CA GLN A 16 -2.96 -17.25 19.74
C GLN A 16 -2.60 -16.84 18.32
N PHE A 17 -1.38 -16.34 18.11
CA PHE A 17 -0.91 -15.96 16.78
C PHE A 17 -0.83 -17.17 15.85
N GLU A 18 -0.18 -18.23 16.30
CA GLU A 18 -0.08 -19.49 15.54
C GLU A 18 -1.46 -20.00 15.14
N LYS A 19 -2.41 -20.03 16.09
CA LYS A 19 -3.79 -20.45 15.81
C LYS A 19 -4.50 -19.57 14.79
N SER A 20 -4.28 -18.25 14.82
CA SER A 20 -4.82 -17.34 13.81
C SER A 20 -4.20 -17.59 12.45
N MET A 21 -2.90 -17.85 12.37
CA MET A 21 -2.21 -18.18 11.12
C MET A 21 -2.73 -19.49 10.52
N GLU A 22 -2.95 -20.53 11.33
CA GLU A 22 -3.58 -21.79 10.88
C GLU A 22 -4.98 -21.56 10.31
N LYS A 23 -5.76 -20.66 10.92
CA LYS A 23 -7.09 -20.31 10.42
C LYS A 23 -6.98 -19.60 9.07
N SER A 24 -6.09 -18.62 8.94
CA SER A 24 -5.85 -17.90 7.69
C SER A 24 -5.41 -18.84 6.57
N GLN A 25 -4.55 -19.84 6.86
CA GLN A 25 -4.16 -20.84 5.87
C GLN A 25 -5.35 -21.65 5.35
N LYS A 26 -6.28 -22.06 6.24
CA LYS A 26 -7.50 -22.77 5.83
C LYS A 26 -8.44 -21.89 5.00
N THR A 27 -8.53 -20.60 5.31
CA THR A 27 -9.31 -19.62 4.53
C THR A 27 -8.71 -19.44 3.14
N ALA A 28 -7.39 -19.31 3.02
CA ALA A 28 -6.70 -19.22 1.72
C ALA A 28 -6.97 -20.46 0.84
N GLN A 29 -6.95 -21.66 1.44
CA GLN A 29 -7.28 -22.91 0.73
C GLN A 29 -8.71 -22.94 0.17
N ARG A 30 -9.62 -22.13 0.71
CA ARG A 30 -11.01 -22.01 0.24
C ARG A 30 -11.21 -20.94 -0.82
N ASN A 31 -10.13 -20.36 -1.34
CA ASN A 31 -10.18 -19.26 -2.32
C ASN A 31 -10.92 -18.02 -1.76
N GLU A 32 -10.85 -17.82 -0.45
CA GLU A 32 -11.40 -16.65 0.25
C GLU A 32 -10.28 -15.62 0.50
N ARG A 33 -10.67 -14.33 0.59
CA ARG A 33 -9.74 -13.24 0.93
C ARG A 33 -9.25 -13.39 2.37
N LEU A 34 -8.00 -13.00 2.62
CA LEU A 34 -7.45 -12.87 3.96
C LEU A 34 -7.36 -11.40 4.32
N GLU A 35 -7.76 -11.07 5.53
CA GLU A 35 -7.61 -9.74 6.09
C GLU A 35 -7.00 -9.87 7.48
N ALA A 36 -5.94 -9.12 7.78
CA ALA A 36 -5.35 -9.07 9.11
C ALA A 36 -4.95 -7.63 9.44
N HIS A 37 -5.13 -7.24 10.69
CA HIS A 37 -4.81 -5.89 11.16
C HIS A 37 -4.19 -5.93 12.55
N ILE A 38 -3.05 -5.32 12.77
CA ILE A 38 -2.38 -5.22 14.07
C ILE A 38 -2.16 -3.74 14.31
N SER A 39 -2.52 -3.25 15.49
CA SER A 39 -2.44 -1.84 15.80
C SER A 39 -2.12 -1.63 17.28
N SER A 40 -1.49 -0.50 17.58
CA SER A 40 -1.28 -0.02 18.96
C SER A 40 -2.57 0.44 19.61
N GLU A 41 -3.56 0.83 18.82
CA GLU A 41 -4.81 1.41 19.28
C GLU A 41 -5.89 0.34 19.49
N ARG A 42 -6.72 0.53 20.52
CA ARG A 42 -7.80 -0.39 20.90
C ARG A 42 -9.10 -0.16 20.19
N LYS A 43 -9.39 1.10 19.89
CA LYS A 43 -10.61 1.52 19.22
C LYS A 43 -10.25 2.33 17.99
N SER A 44 -10.95 2.09 16.90
CA SER A 44 -10.68 2.75 15.64
C SER A 44 -10.98 4.27 15.66
N ASP A 45 -11.47 4.81 16.78
CA ASP A 45 -11.71 6.23 17.04
C ASP A 45 -10.43 7.09 17.01
N TYR A 46 -9.24 6.50 17.22
CA TYR A 46 -7.96 7.20 17.26
C TYR A 46 -6.96 6.63 16.26
N ALA A 47 -6.05 7.48 15.78
CA ALA A 47 -4.94 7.07 14.93
C ALA A 47 -3.90 6.30 15.76
N PRO A 48 -3.48 5.10 15.34
CA PRO A 48 -2.44 4.36 16.05
C PRO A 48 -1.03 4.93 15.84
N ASP A 49 -0.16 4.69 16.82
CA ASP A 49 1.28 4.99 16.72
C ASP A 49 2.01 4.03 15.77
N TYR A 50 1.50 2.79 15.66
CA TYR A 50 2.00 1.78 14.73
C TYR A 50 0.90 0.81 14.33
N HIS A 51 0.99 0.31 13.11
CA HIS A 51 0.11 -0.76 12.63
C HIS A 51 0.78 -1.67 11.60
N CYS A 52 0.20 -2.86 11.42
CA CYS A 52 0.47 -3.77 10.32
C CYS A 52 -0.88 -4.23 9.78
N SER A 53 -1.19 -3.97 8.52
CA SER A 53 -2.44 -4.38 7.91
C SER A 53 -2.21 -5.03 6.57
N THR A 54 -3.00 -6.05 6.26
CA THR A 54 -2.97 -6.71 4.96
C THR A 54 -4.38 -7.13 4.57
N LEU A 55 -4.66 -6.99 3.28
CA LEU A 55 -5.82 -7.55 2.63
C LEU A 55 -5.34 -8.25 1.37
N THR A 56 -5.62 -9.56 1.28
CA THR A 56 -5.33 -10.33 0.07
C THR A 56 -6.54 -10.37 -0.83
N THR A 57 -6.29 -10.47 -2.13
CA THR A 57 -7.32 -10.92 -3.06
C THR A 57 -7.52 -12.44 -2.94
N SER A 58 -8.62 -12.98 -3.49
CA SER A 58 -8.74 -14.42 -3.70
C SER A 58 -7.89 -14.84 -4.91
N PRO A 59 -7.43 -16.10 -4.98
CA PRO A 59 -6.79 -16.64 -6.19
C PRO A 59 -7.58 -16.38 -7.48
N THR A 60 -8.92 -16.49 -7.44
CA THR A 60 -9.77 -16.09 -8.57
C THR A 60 -9.71 -14.59 -8.86
N GLY A 61 -9.74 -13.75 -7.83
CA GLY A 61 -9.61 -12.30 -7.92
C GLY A 61 -8.32 -11.85 -8.60
N GLU A 62 -7.20 -12.48 -8.24
CA GLU A 62 -5.91 -12.23 -8.87
C GLU A 62 -5.90 -12.67 -10.35
N LEU A 63 -6.23 -13.95 -10.61
CA LEU A 63 -6.09 -14.56 -11.93
C LEU A 63 -7.09 -14.01 -12.98
N GLN A 64 -8.33 -13.71 -12.58
CA GLN A 64 -9.37 -13.31 -13.52
C GLN A 64 -9.57 -11.80 -13.62
N TYR A 65 -9.27 -11.08 -12.54
CA TYR A 65 -9.61 -9.66 -12.42
C TYR A 65 -8.38 -8.77 -12.15
N ASN A 66 -7.17 -9.34 -12.06
CA ASN A 66 -5.93 -8.63 -11.75
C ASN A 66 -6.03 -7.79 -10.46
N LEU A 67 -6.82 -8.25 -9.49
CA LEU A 67 -6.92 -7.59 -8.19
C LEU A 67 -5.62 -7.78 -7.42
N LEU A 68 -5.19 -6.73 -6.71
CA LEU A 68 -3.91 -6.71 -6.01
C LEU A 68 -4.09 -6.83 -4.50
N SER A 69 -3.37 -7.76 -3.89
CA SER A 69 -3.19 -7.80 -2.44
C SER A 69 -2.32 -6.63 -1.97
N TYR A 70 -2.50 -6.19 -0.72
CA TYR A 70 -1.61 -5.18 -0.12
C TYR A 70 -1.11 -5.60 1.26
N LEU A 71 0.03 -5.03 1.63
CA LEU A 71 0.59 -5.03 2.98
C LEU A 71 1.00 -3.58 3.32
N SER A 72 0.62 -3.11 4.49
CA SER A 72 0.94 -1.79 5.01
C SER A 72 1.51 -1.93 6.42
N LEU A 73 2.69 -1.34 6.63
CA LEU A 73 3.33 -1.23 7.93
C LEU A 73 3.54 0.25 8.24
N ALA A 74 3.13 0.67 9.44
CA ALA A 74 3.44 1.98 9.97
C ALA A 74 4.20 1.84 11.28
N PHE A 75 5.26 2.63 11.42
CA PHE A 75 6.11 2.68 12.60
C PHE A 75 6.02 4.07 13.25
N PRO A 76 6.26 4.18 14.56
CA PRO A 76 6.21 5.48 15.24
C PRO A 76 7.23 6.45 14.66
N ILE A 77 6.82 7.68 14.36
CA ILE A 77 7.71 8.73 13.81
C ILE A 77 8.98 8.96 14.64
N GLY A 78 8.91 8.67 15.95
CA GLY A 78 10.05 8.73 16.86
C GLY A 78 11.23 7.83 16.46
N TRP A 79 10.99 6.75 15.69
CA TRP A 79 12.04 5.86 15.17
C TRP A 79 13.07 6.61 14.33
N LEU A 80 12.67 7.69 13.65
CA LEU A 80 13.58 8.51 12.85
C LEU A 80 14.64 9.23 13.67
N LYS A 81 14.49 9.30 15.00
CA LYS A 81 15.48 9.92 15.90
C LYS A 81 16.58 8.95 16.32
N ASP A 82 16.40 7.64 16.11
CA ASP A 82 17.33 6.58 16.51
C ASP A 82 17.94 5.93 15.27
N GLU A 83 19.27 5.87 15.19
CA GLU A 83 20.00 5.27 14.06
C GLU A 83 19.70 3.78 13.91
N THR A 84 19.61 3.07 15.02
CA THR A 84 19.35 1.62 15.03
C THR A 84 17.96 1.32 14.50
N ARG A 85 16.97 2.14 14.89
CA ARG A 85 15.58 1.98 14.43
C ARG A 85 15.39 2.35 12.97
N ARG A 86 16.16 3.32 12.46
CA ARG A 86 16.19 3.61 11.02
C ARG A 86 16.76 2.45 10.22
N ALA A 87 17.86 1.84 10.69
CA ALA A 87 18.41 0.64 10.07
C ALA A 87 17.40 -0.52 10.08
N GLU A 88 16.72 -0.75 11.21
CA GLU A 88 15.66 -1.77 11.32
C GLU A 88 14.52 -1.53 10.30
N PHE A 89 14.11 -0.28 10.08
CA PHE A 89 13.12 0.06 9.06
C PHE A 89 13.60 -0.30 7.64
N GLU A 90 14.85 0.02 7.30
CA GLU A 90 15.42 -0.31 5.98
C GLU A 90 15.56 -1.82 5.79
N GLU A 91 15.96 -2.56 6.84
CA GLU A 91 15.98 -4.03 6.83
C GLU A 91 14.58 -4.62 6.58
N TRP A 92 13.52 -4.02 7.13
CA TRP A 92 12.15 -4.43 6.83
C TRP A 92 11.78 -4.20 5.37
N VAL A 93 12.15 -3.05 4.80
CA VAL A 93 11.89 -2.75 3.37
C VAL A 93 12.57 -3.81 2.49
N ASP A 94 13.84 -4.10 2.74
CA ASP A 94 14.60 -5.12 2.00
C ASP A 94 14.01 -6.51 2.16
N TYR A 95 13.69 -6.90 3.41
CA TYR A 95 13.08 -8.20 3.71
C TYR A 95 11.78 -8.39 2.95
N LEU A 96 10.88 -7.41 2.98
CA LEU A 96 9.58 -7.49 2.31
C LEU A 96 9.73 -7.58 0.79
N CYS A 97 10.64 -6.79 0.20
CA CYS A 97 10.93 -6.85 -1.23
C CYS A 97 11.55 -8.19 -1.64
N ALA A 98 12.28 -8.86 -0.75
CA ALA A 98 12.84 -10.19 -1.00
C ALA A 98 11.82 -11.33 -0.82
N GLN A 99 10.84 -11.17 0.09
CA GLN A 99 9.84 -12.21 0.39
C GLN A 99 8.68 -12.21 -0.61
N PHE A 100 8.29 -11.06 -1.15
CA PHE A 100 7.10 -10.91 -1.98
C PHE A 100 7.43 -10.52 -3.42
N ASP A 101 6.66 -11.01 -4.38
CA ASP A 101 6.67 -10.49 -5.76
C ASP A 101 5.87 -9.17 -5.79
N VAL A 102 6.51 -8.10 -5.31
CA VAL A 102 5.87 -6.78 -5.13
C VAL A 102 5.67 -6.12 -6.49
N LEU A 103 4.42 -5.96 -6.95
CA LEU A 103 4.15 -5.23 -8.19
C LEU A 103 4.65 -3.78 -8.11
N HIS A 104 4.22 -3.06 -7.08
CA HIS A 104 4.67 -1.72 -6.75
C HIS A 104 4.47 -1.45 -5.25
N GLY A 105 5.19 -0.47 -4.70
CA GLY A 105 5.07 -0.08 -3.31
C GLY A 105 5.80 1.22 -3.00
N TYR A 106 5.63 1.71 -1.79
CA TYR A 106 6.33 2.89 -1.31
C TYR A 106 6.59 2.79 0.20
N ALA A 107 7.63 3.48 0.65
CA ALA A 107 7.91 3.68 2.07
C ALA A 107 8.42 5.11 2.29
N GLY A 108 7.88 5.78 3.32
CA GLY A 108 8.13 7.20 3.58
C GLY A 108 7.35 7.69 4.80
N LEU A 109 7.12 9.00 4.85
CA LEU A 109 6.25 9.61 5.87
C LEU A 109 4.81 9.61 5.40
N GLU A 110 3.89 9.30 6.30
CA GLU A 110 2.46 9.39 6.07
C GLU A 110 1.73 9.93 7.28
N CYS A 111 0.52 10.45 7.06
CA CYS A 111 -0.41 10.76 8.13
C CYS A 111 -1.23 9.51 8.45
N ILE A 112 -1.08 8.98 9.65
CA ILE A 112 -1.97 7.92 10.13
C ILE A 112 -3.30 8.56 10.54
N LEU A 113 -4.38 8.12 9.90
CA LEU A 113 -5.73 8.61 10.14
C LEU A 113 -6.51 7.61 11.00
N PRO A 114 -7.47 8.07 11.83
CA PRO A 114 -8.42 7.20 12.49
C PRO A 114 -9.38 6.55 11.47
N TYR A 115 -10.21 5.63 11.94
CA TYR A 115 -11.30 5.06 11.14
C TYR A 115 -12.31 6.12 10.71
N GLY A 116 -12.93 5.92 9.54
CA GLY A 116 -13.64 6.99 8.85
C GLY A 116 -12.65 8.00 8.25
N CYS A 117 -11.55 7.50 7.68
CA CYS A 117 -10.47 8.32 7.12
C CYS A 117 -10.96 9.28 6.01
N GLU A 118 -12.11 8.98 5.39
CA GLU A 118 -12.75 9.81 4.37
C GLU A 118 -13.06 11.24 4.88
N GLU A 119 -13.38 11.37 6.17
CA GLU A 119 -13.64 12.67 6.80
C GLU A 119 -12.35 13.50 6.98
N TRP A 120 -11.19 12.83 6.97
CA TRP A 120 -9.89 13.41 7.25
C TRP A 120 -9.00 13.59 6.01
N GLU A 121 -9.44 13.12 4.84
CA GLU A 121 -8.71 13.31 3.56
C GLU A 121 -8.36 14.78 3.26
N PRO A 122 -9.24 15.77 3.51
CA PRO A 122 -8.87 17.17 3.28
C PRO A 122 -7.70 17.64 4.17
N HIS A 123 -7.61 17.10 5.39
CA HIS A 123 -6.52 17.42 6.31
C HIS A 123 -5.22 16.76 5.86
N GLU A 124 -5.28 15.47 5.48
CA GLU A 124 -4.14 14.76 4.92
C GLU A 124 -3.58 15.47 3.67
N TYR A 125 -4.46 15.89 2.77
CA TYR A 125 -4.08 16.66 1.58
C TYR A 125 -3.41 17.99 1.94
N GLN A 126 -3.94 18.71 2.93
CA GLN A 126 -3.31 19.95 3.41
C GLN A 126 -1.91 19.68 3.97
N VAL A 127 -1.71 18.62 4.75
CA VAL A 127 -0.37 18.27 5.26
C VAL A 127 0.57 17.90 4.11
N ALA A 128 0.14 17.04 3.18
CA ALA A 128 0.96 16.60 2.05
C ALA A 128 1.36 17.76 1.11
N THR A 129 0.53 18.81 1.00
CA THR A 129 0.85 20.01 0.21
C THR A 129 1.81 20.97 0.90
N HIS A 130 1.90 20.95 2.24
CA HIS A 130 2.79 21.81 3.00
C HIS A 130 4.15 21.15 3.30
N TYR A 131 4.18 19.82 3.45
CA TYR A 131 5.39 19.08 3.81
C TYR A 131 5.84 18.20 2.66
N TYR A 132 6.90 18.63 1.99
CA TYR A 132 7.59 17.82 0.99
C TYR A 132 8.02 16.49 1.63
N ASN A 133 7.58 15.38 1.04
CA ASN A 133 7.77 13.99 1.46
C ASN A 133 6.76 13.39 2.46
N VAL A 134 5.70 14.11 2.85
CA VAL A 134 4.54 13.46 3.52
C VAL A 134 3.56 13.00 2.46
N MET A 135 3.21 11.72 2.52
CA MET A 135 2.39 11.06 1.53
C MET A 135 0.91 11.02 1.93
N PRO A 136 -0.01 11.34 1.01
CA PRO A 136 -1.42 11.05 1.22
C PRO A 136 -1.65 9.53 1.10
N ASN A 137 -2.18 8.92 2.15
CA ASN A 137 -2.43 7.49 2.24
C ASN A 137 -3.80 7.09 2.82
N CYS A 138 -4.77 8.01 2.94
CA CYS A 138 -6.14 7.70 3.37
C CYS A 138 -6.78 6.51 2.63
N ASN A 139 -6.40 6.28 1.38
CA ASN A 139 -6.90 5.17 0.56
C ASN A 139 -5.78 4.17 0.18
N ALA A 140 -5.00 3.71 1.16
CA ALA A 140 -3.96 2.67 1.00
C ALA A 140 -4.45 1.43 0.21
N TYR A 141 -5.68 1.01 0.48
CA TYR A 141 -6.30 -0.20 -0.07
C TYR A 141 -6.89 -0.03 -1.48
N ALA A 142 -7.05 1.21 -1.99
CA ALA A 142 -7.46 1.44 -3.38
C ALA A 142 -6.47 0.89 -4.43
N GLY A 143 -5.26 0.48 -4.01
CA GLY A 143 -4.35 -0.38 -4.79
C GLY A 143 -5.08 -1.50 -5.55
N LEU A 144 -6.04 -2.14 -4.88
CA LEU A 144 -6.84 -3.25 -5.43
C LEU A 144 -7.72 -2.85 -6.63
N ARG A 145 -8.16 -1.58 -6.72
CA ARG A 145 -9.18 -1.13 -7.70
C ARG A 145 -8.64 -0.17 -8.75
N ASP A 146 -7.79 0.76 -8.35
CA ASP A 146 -7.51 1.97 -9.14
C ASP A 146 -6.09 2.00 -9.72
N TYR A 147 -5.18 1.13 -9.27
CA TYR A 147 -3.75 1.18 -9.64
C TYR A 147 -3.23 -0.09 -10.32
N LYS A 148 -4.09 -0.90 -10.94
CA LYS A 148 -3.69 -2.16 -11.61
C LYS A 148 -2.54 -2.02 -12.63
N ASP A 149 -2.45 -0.84 -13.25
CA ASP A 149 -1.49 -0.47 -14.30
C ASP A 149 -0.80 0.86 -13.97
N ALA A 150 -0.66 1.22 -12.70
CA ALA A 150 -0.04 2.48 -12.28
C ALA A 150 0.72 2.32 -10.95
N ALA A 151 1.74 3.15 -10.74
CA ALA A 151 2.31 3.33 -9.40
C ALA A 151 1.43 4.30 -8.62
N LYS A 152 1.05 3.94 -7.38
CA LYS A 152 0.20 4.79 -6.55
C LYS A 152 0.84 6.14 -6.21
N SER A 153 2.13 6.14 -5.85
CA SER A 153 2.85 7.35 -5.44
C SER A 153 4.38 7.16 -5.48
N ILE A 154 5.13 8.23 -5.25
CA ILE A 154 6.60 8.28 -5.13
C ILE A 154 6.95 8.75 -3.72
N ALA A 155 7.91 8.06 -3.09
CA ALA A 155 8.34 8.28 -1.72
C ALA A 155 9.86 8.18 -1.58
N TRP A 156 10.38 8.25 -0.34
CA TRP A 156 11.79 8.00 -0.03
C TRP A 156 12.28 6.70 -0.65
N TYR A 157 11.50 5.63 -0.45
CA TYR A 157 11.66 4.36 -1.12
C TYR A 157 10.46 4.15 -2.03
N THR A 158 10.71 4.08 -3.35
CA THR A 158 9.69 3.75 -4.34
C THR A 158 10.05 2.40 -4.95
N ILE A 159 9.19 1.41 -4.74
CA ILE A 159 9.42 0.02 -5.13
C ILE A 159 8.66 -0.22 -6.43
N LEU A 160 9.38 -0.63 -7.47
CA LEU A 160 8.84 -0.89 -8.81
C LEU A 160 9.36 -2.23 -9.31
N SER A 161 8.47 -3.16 -9.64
CA SER A 161 8.86 -4.40 -10.31
C SER A 161 8.99 -4.23 -11.82
N LYS A 162 9.76 -5.12 -12.44
CA LYS A 162 9.77 -5.30 -13.91
C LYS A 162 8.36 -5.57 -14.45
N SER A 163 7.54 -6.30 -13.70
CA SER A 163 6.15 -6.61 -14.06
C SER A 163 5.30 -5.34 -14.20
N LEU A 164 5.50 -4.34 -13.33
CA LEU A 164 4.83 -3.05 -13.48
C LEU A 164 5.31 -2.30 -14.72
N PHE A 165 6.63 -2.27 -14.99
CA PHE A 165 7.16 -1.64 -16.19
C PHE A 165 6.54 -2.21 -17.47
N MET A 166 6.40 -3.53 -17.56
CA MET A 166 5.76 -4.19 -18.71
C MET A 166 4.28 -3.81 -18.88
N ARG A 167 3.57 -3.47 -17.80
CA ARG A 167 2.17 -3.03 -17.85
C ARG A 167 2.02 -1.57 -18.31
N ILE A 168 2.97 -0.72 -17.92
CA ILE A 168 2.93 0.73 -18.19
C ILE A 168 3.56 1.08 -19.55
N GLU A 169 4.63 0.38 -19.95
CA GLU A 169 5.44 0.69 -21.15
C GLU A 169 4.61 0.79 -22.45
N PRO A 170 3.67 -0.13 -22.76
CA PRO A 170 2.86 -0.01 -23.97
C PRO A 170 2.00 1.26 -24.01
N GLN A 171 1.52 1.72 -22.84
CA GLN A 171 0.68 2.92 -22.72
C GLN A 171 1.52 4.18 -22.93
N VAL A 172 2.74 4.21 -22.38
CA VAL A 172 3.69 5.34 -22.54
C VAL A 172 4.11 5.48 -24.00
N LEU A 173 4.46 4.38 -24.66
CA LEU A 173 4.83 4.37 -26.08
C LEU A 173 3.67 4.87 -26.96
N HIS A 174 2.45 4.46 -26.66
CA HIS A 174 1.26 4.93 -27.37
C HIS A 174 1.05 6.44 -27.19
N LEU A 175 1.14 6.97 -25.97
CA LEU A 175 1.02 8.40 -25.70
C LEU A 175 2.11 9.22 -26.39
N GLN A 176 3.36 8.76 -26.34
CA GLN A 176 4.47 9.42 -27.04
C GLN A 176 4.21 9.50 -28.54
N SER A 177 3.74 8.41 -29.16
CA SER A 177 3.41 8.41 -30.60
C SER A 177 2.29 9.40 -30.95
N GLN A 178 1.29 9.58 -30.09
CA GLN A 178 0.22 10.54 -30.30
C GLN A 178 0.70 11.99 -30.20
N ILE A 179 1.56 12.27 -29.22
CA ILE A 179 2.20 13.57 -29.03
C ILE A 179 3.06 13.92 -30.26
N ASP A 180 3.87 12.98 -30.74
CA ASP A 180 4.73 13.17 -31.91
C ASP A 180 3.90 13.43 -33.19
N LEU A 181 2.77 12.72 -33.35
CA LEU A 181 1.83 12.93 -34.45
C LEU A 181 1.15 14.31 -34.40
N GLU A 182 0.75 14.78 -33.22
CA GLU A 182 0.18 16.11 -33.04
C GLU A 182 1.20 17.22 -33.32
N PHE A 183 2.44 17.07 -32.86
CA PHE A 183 3.52 17.99 -33.19
C PHE A 183 3.83 18.02 -34.70
N ALA A 184 3.75 16.86 -35.37
CA ALA A 184 3.92 16.79 -36.83
C ALA A 184 2.78 17.50 -37.58
N ARG A 185 1.53 17.36 -37.13
CA ARG A 185 0.35 18.06 -37.71
C ARG A 185 0.44 19.57 -37.53
N GLN A 186 0.82 20.05 -36.34
CA GLN A 186 0.97 21.49 -36.10
C GLN A 186 2.05 22.12 -36.97
N LYS A 187 3.18 21.42 -37.20
CA LYS A 187 4.22 21.87 -38.15
C LYS A 187 3.75 21.93 -39.60
N GLN A 188 2.78 21.10 -40.00
CA GLN A 188 2.20 21.13 -41.34
C GLN A 188 1.17 22.24 -41.52
N GLN A 189 0.45 22.65 -40.46
CA GLN A 189 -0.54 23.74 -40.52
C GLN A 189 0.09 25.14 -40.44
N GLN A 190 1.35 25.25 -40.00
CA GLN A 190 2.11 26.51 -39.95
C GLN A 190 2.94 26.77 -41.22
N ARG A 191 2.76 25.98 -42.28
CA ARG A 191 3.36 26.17 -43.61
C ARG A 191 2.27 26.46 -44.63
#